data_AF-A0A1F2X3U4-F1
#
_entry.id   AF-A0A1F2X3U4-F1
#
_cell.length_a   1.000
_cell.length_b   1.000
_cell.length_c   1.000
_cell.angle_alpha   90.00
_cell.angle_beta   90.00
_cell.angle_gamma   90.00
#
_symmetry.space_group_name_H-M   'P 1'
#
loop_
_entity.id
_entity.type
_entity.pdbx_description
1 polymer ?
#
loop_
_entity_poly.entity_id
_entity_poly.type
_entity_poly.pdbx_seq_one_letter_code
_entity_poly.pdbx_strand_id
1 'polypeptide(L)' 'MTSTILRMLPFFIPLLIIQYGLMIFALVQVAKNEVAYLPKWAWILIIVLFGVIGPIVFLIIGKKKETEDD' A
#
# COMPACT_ATOMS: atom_id res chain seq x y z
N MET A 1 21.16 -26.31 13.32
CA MET A 1 21.15 -24.85 13.56
C MET A 1 20.27 -24.07 12.57
N THR A 2 19.98 -24.56 11.35
CA THR A 2 19.17 -23.87 10.32
C THR A 2 17.65 -24.13 10.39
N SER A 3 17.20 -25.14 11.14
CA SER A 3 15.80 -25.59 11.17
C SER A 3 14.82 -24.66 11.92
N THR A 4 15.31 -23.71 12.71
CA THR A 4 14.47 -22.78 13.49
C THR A 4 13.77 -21.75 12.61
N ILE A 5 14.44 -21.28 11.55
CA ILE A 5 13.93 -20.24 10.66
C ILE A 5 12.73 -20.77 9.84
N LEU A 6 12.81 -22.01 9.36
CA LEU A 6 11.72 -22.68 8.63
C LEU A 6 10.46 -22.89 9.48
N ARG A 7 10.59 -23.04 10.81
CA ARG A 7 9.45 -23.16 11.72
C ARG A 7 8.71 -21.85 11.97
N MET A 8 9.40 -20.71 11.82
CA MET A 8 8.81 -19.37 12.00
C MET A 8 8.25 -18.81 10.69
N LEU A 9 8.74 -19.28 9.54
CA LEU A 9 8.27 -18.90 8.20
C LEU A 9 6.74 -18.85 8.04
N PRO A 10 5.93 -19.83 8.47
CA PRO A 10 4.47 -19.77 8.30
C PRO A 10 3.80 -18.59 9.02
N PHE A 11 4.42 -18.02 10.05
CA PHE A 11 3.90 -16.85 10.75
C PHE A 11 4.12 -15.54 9.98
N PHE A 12 5.16 -15.48 9.15
CA PHE A 12 5.45 -14.32 8.29
C PHE A 12 4.62 -14.31 7.00
N ILE A 13 4.17 -15.48 6.53
CA ILE A 13 3.31 -15.59 5.33
C ILE A 13 2.09 -14.66 5.40
N PRO A 14 1.22 -14.71 6.44
CA PRO A 14 0.05 -13.83 6.50
C PRO A 14 0.42 -12.35 6.54
N LEU A 15 1.50 -11.99 7.24
CA LEU A 15 1.99 -10.62 7.30
C LEU A 15 2.42 -10.11 5.92
N LEU A 16 3.16 -10.93 5.16
CA LEU A 16 3.60 -10.59 3.80
C LEU A 16 2.41 -10.51 2.84
N ILE A 17 1.42 -11.41 2.95
CA ILE A 17 0.21 -11.37 2.12
C ILE A 17 -0.55 -10.06 2.35
N ILE A 18 -0.74 -9.65 3.60
CA ILE A 18 -1.42 -8.38 3.91
C ILE A 18 -0.58 -7.20 3.41
N GLN A 19 0.72 -7.19 3.71
CA GLN A 19 1.61 -6.10 3.30
C GLN A 19 1.63 -5.93 1.77
N TYR A 20 1.92 -6.98 1.01
CA TYR A 20 1.97 -6.91 -0.45
C TYR A 20 0.58 -6.76 -1.07
N GLY A 21 -0.45 -7.37 -0.49
CA GLY A 21 -1.83 -7.21 -0.94
C GLY A 21 -2.31 -5.77 -0.84
N LEU A 22 -2.03 -5.10 0.29
CA LEU A 22 -2.38 -3.70 0.53
C LEU A 22 -1.55 -2.76 -0.37
N MET A 23 -0.27 -3.09 -0.59
CA MET A 23 0.60 -2.35 -1.50
C MET A 23 0.11 -2.41 -2.95
N ILE A 24 -0.17 -3.62 -3.47
CA ILE A 24 -0.70 -3.82 -4.82
C ILE A 24 -2.06 -3.14 -4.95
N PHE A 25 -2.93 -3.31 -3.96
CA PHE A 25 -4.25 -2.67 -3.96
C PHE A 25 -4.15 -1.15 -4.05
N ALA A 26 -3.29 -0.52 -3.25
CA ALA A 26 -3.06 0.92 -3.30
C ALA A 26 -2.47 1.37 -4.65
N LEU A 27 -1.50 0.63 -5.21
CA LEU A 27 -0.93 0.93 -6.53
C LEU A 27 -1.96 0.84 -7.66
N VAL A 28 -2.78 -0.21 -7.66
CA VAL A 28 -3.88 -0.38 -8.62
C VAL A 28 -4.87 0.77 -8.48
N GLN A 29 -5.18 1.17 -7.25
CA GLN A 29 -6.09 2.28 -6.98
C GLN A 29 -5.52 3.63 -7.47
N VAL A 30 -4.22 3.90 -7.27
CA VAL A 30 -3.50 5.07 -7.82
C VAL A 30 -3.54 5.08 -9.35
N ALA A 31 -3.35 3.92 -9.97
CA ALA A 31 -3.34 3.82 -11.43
C ALA A 31 -4.74 4.10 -12.01
N LYS A 32 -5.77 3.49 -11.42
CA LYS A 32 -7.16 3.56 -11.89
C LYS A 32 -7.87 4.87 -11.57
N ASN A 33 -7.61 5.48 -10.42
CA ASN A 33 -8.33 6.69 -9.99
C ASN A 33 -7.47 7.93 -10.16
N GLU A 34 -8.12 9.09 -10.08
CA GLU A 34 -7.42 10.34 -9.86
C GLU A 34 -6.95 10.43 -8.41
N VAL A 35 -5.71 10.86 -8.26
CA VAL A 35 -5.06 11.02 -6.97
C VAL A 35 -5.14 12.46 -6.52
N ALA A 36 -5.34 12.68 -5.23
CA ALA A 36 -5.35 14.01 -4.64
C ALA A 36 -3.95 14.46 -4.20
N TYR A 37 -3.76 15.78 -4.10
CA TYR A 37 -2.59 16.49 -3.55
C TYR A 37 -1.25 16.35 -4.31
N LEU A 38 -0.96 15.18 -4.89
CA LEU A 38 0.30 14.88 -5.57
C LEU A 38 0.08 14.12 -6.88
N PRO A 39 1.02 14.20 -7.85
CA PRO A 39 0.95 13.43 -9.09
C PRO A 39 1.00 11.91 -8.83
N LYS A 40 0.39 11.11 -9.72
CA LYS A 40 0.30 9.64 -9.60
C LYS A 40 1.65 8.98 -9.30
N TRP A 41 2.72 9.48 -9.91
CA TRP A 41 4.07 8.93 -9.83
C TRP A 41 4.69 9.14 -8.45
N ALA A 42 4.39 10.27 -7.79
CA ALA A 42 4.84 10.53 -6.43
C ALA A 42 4.15 9.60 -5.42
N TRP A 43 2.86 9.33 -5.60
CA TRP A 43 2.14 8.36 -4.77
C TRP A 43 2.69 6.94 -4.90
N ILE A 44 3.02 6.51 -6.13
CA ILE A 44 3.69 5.21 -6.36
C ILE A 44 5.01 5.14 -5.59
N LEU A 45 5.83 6.21 -5.65
CA LEU A 45 7.10 6.26 -4.95
C LEU A 45 6.92 6.17 -3.43
N ILE A 46 5.94 6.87 -2.87
CA ILE A 46 5.62 6.82 -1.43
C ILE A 46 5.18 5.40 -1.03
N ILE A 47 4.31 4.77 -1.81
CA ILE A 47 3.83 3.41 -1.54
C ILE A 47 5.00 2.41 -1.51
N VAL A 48 5.93 2.51 -2.46
CA VAL A 48 7.06 1.57 -2.56
C VAL A 48 8.13 1.85 -1.48
N LEU A 49 8.46 3.11 -1.20
CA LEU A 49 9.52 3.47 -0.25
C LEU A 49 9.10 3.29 1.22
N PHE A 50 7.83 3.56 1.56
CA PHE A 50 7.36 3.52 2.96
C PHE A 50 6.67 2.19 3.33
N GLY A 51 6.69 1.18 2.45
CA GLY A 51 6.22 -0.17 2.75
C GLY A 51 4.73 -0.21 3.10
N VAL A 52 4.38 -0.63 4.32
CA VAL A 52 2.97 -0.70 4.78
C VAL A 52 2.37 0.69 5.00
N ILE A 53 3.18 1.68 5.39
CA ILE A 53 2.70 3.03 5.74
C ILE A 53 2.22 3.78 4.49
N GLY A 54 2.95 3.68 3.38
CA GLY A 54 2.62 4.39 2.14
C GLY A 54 1.21 4.08 1.60
N PRO A 55 0.83 2.80 1.41
CA PRO A 55 -0.52 2.37 1.06
C PRO A 55 -1.60 2.89 2.02
N ILE A 56 -1.35 2.86 3.33
CA ILE A 56 -2.30 3.34 4.34
C ILE A 56 -2.55 4.84 4.16
N VAL A 57 -1.48 5.62 4.03
CA VAL A 57 -1.58 7.08 3.80
C VAL A 57 -2.30 7.38 2.49
N PHE A 58 -2.01 6.63 1.43
CA PHE A 58 -2.70 6.77 0.14
C PHE A 58 -4.21 6.48 0.27
N LEU A 59 -4.59 5.40 0.96
CA LEU A 59 -5.99 5.02 1.11
C LEU A 59 -6.79 6.06 1.92
N ILE A 60 -6.15 6.73 2.89
CA ILE A 60 -6.80 7.74 3.73
C ILE A 60 -6.87 9.11 3.04
N ILE A 61 -5.75 9.56 2.44
CA ILE A 61 -5.57 10.96 1.97
C ILE A 61 -5.44 11.04 0.45
N GLY A 62 -4.81 10.05 -0.17
CA GLY A 62 -4.45 10.08 -1.59
C GLY A 62 -5.63 9.87 -2.55
N LYS A 63 -6.78 9.40 -2.05
CA LYS A 63 -8.01 9.33 -2.85
C LYS A 63 -8.57 10.75 -3.04
N LYS A 64 -8.71 11.20 -4.29
CA LYS A 64 -9.53 12.36 -4.62
C LYS A 64 -10.96 12.06 -4.20
N LYS A 65 -11.37 12.66 -3.08
CA LYS A 65 -12.79 12.75 -2.74
C LYS A 65 -13.37 13.66 -3.81
N GLU A 66 -14.26 13.12 -4.63
CA GLU A 66 -15.26 13.96 -5.27
C GLU A 66 -15.95 14.66 -4.10
N THR A 67 -15.62 15.93 -3.91
CA THR A 67 -16.39 16.81 -3.06
C THR A 67 -17.82 16.72 -3.55
N GLU A 68 -18.69 16.09 -2.76
CA GLU A 68 -20.11 16.41 -2.79
C GLU A 68 -20.18 17.92 -2.53
N ASP A 69 -20.39 18.64 -3.63
CA ASP A 69 -21.03 19.94 -3.80
C ASP A 69 -21.17 20.82 -2.56
N ASP A 70 -20.47 21.97 -2.58
CA ASP A 70 -20.91 23.26 -2.04
C ASP A 70 -20.24 24.39 -2.87
#